data_AF-A0A3B9H5H1-F1
#
_entry.id   AF-A0A3B9H5H1-F1
#
_cell.length_a   1.000
_cell.length_b   1.000
_cell.length_c   1.000
_cell.angle_alpha   90.00
_cell.angle_beta   90.00
_cell.angle_gamma   90.00
#
_symmetry.space_group_name_H-M   'P 1'
#
loop_
_entity.id
_entity.type
_entity.pdbx_description
1 polymer ?
#
loop_
_entity_poly.entity_id
_entity_poly.type
_entity_poly.pdbx_seq_one_letter_code
_entity_poly.pdbx_strand_id
1 'polypeptide(L)'
;HRVSQYDLSTNLFDSYDEDENHMISVAKDDEEYLRKVDSIVSALDPSIDLVLYNAGTDPYPTISHATLEERERRVFKACVDQGIPCVFVLAGGYTFSQDMTSLVTSHIKTIQNSNNVFRRCNRNRCKI
;
A
#
# COMPACT_ATOMS: atom_id res chain seq x y z
N HIS A 1 -16.54 14.78 9.20
CA HIS A 1 -15.94 13.83 8.25
C HIS A 1 -15.10 12.84 9.04
N ARG A 2 -15.30 11.54 8.84
CA ARG A 2 -14.57 10.47 9.53
C ARG A 2 -13.34 10.10 8.70
N VAL A 3 -12.18 9.99 9.32
CA VAL A 3 -10.94 9.52 8.70
C VAL A 3 -10.61 8.19 9.33
N SER A 4 -10.30 7.17 8.53
CA SER A 4 -9.76 5.89 8.99
C SER A 4 -8.32 5.76 8.51
N GLN A 5 -7.40 5.58 9.44
CA GLN A 5 -5.96 5.44 9.22
C GLN A 5 -5.54 3.99 9.47
N TYR A 6 -4.89 3.40 8.47
CA TYR A 6 -4.31 2.07 8.54
C TYR A 6 -2.80 2.18 8.32
N ASP A 7 -2.04 1.88 9.36
CA ASP A 7 -0.59 1.92 9.34
C ASP A 7 -0.03 0.48 9.42
N LEU A 8 0.82 0.14 8.46
CA LEU A 8 1.49 -1.16 8.39
C LEU A 8 2.99 -0.91 8.37
N SER A 9 3.61 -1.11 9.53
CA SER A 9 5.05 -0.89 9.74
C SER A 9 5.81 -2.20 9.91
N THR A 10 7.13 -2.10 9.97
CA THR A 10 8.07 -3.19 10.32
C THR A 10 8.75 -2.96 11.67
N ASN A 11 8.50 -1.82 12.28
CA ASN A 11 8.99 -1.46 13.61
C ASN A 11 7.96 -0.60 14.35
N LEU A 12 8.19 -0.35 15.63
CA LEU A 12 7.34 0.52 16.46
C LEU A 12 7.92 1.95 16.54
N PHE A 13 8.55 2.45 15.48
CA PHE A 13 9.14 3.79 15.52
C PHE A 13 8.06 4.86 15.69
N ASP A 14 6.90 4.65 15.08
CA ASP A 14 5.70 5.47 15.27
C ASP A 14 4.81 4.87 16.37
N SER A 15 4.34 5.72 17.29
CA SER A 15 3.35 5.35 18.31
C SER A 15 2.21 6.35 18.31
N TYR A 16 1.00 5.87 18.04
CA TYR A 16 -0.24 6.63 18.17
C TYR A 16 -1.25 5.78 18.96
N ASP A 17 -2.22 6.42 19.60
CA ASP A 17 -3.29 5.70 20.29
C ASP A 17 -4.17 4.98 19.25
N GLU A 18 -4.26 3.65 19.35
CA GLU A 18 -5.20 2.87 18.54
C GLU A 18 -6.64 3.17 18.98
N ASP A 19 -7.53 3.40 18.02
CA ASP A 19 -8.97 3.49 18.23
C ASP A 19 -9.73 2.83 17.07
N GLU A 20 -11.06 2.97 17.03
CA GLU A 20 -11.90 2.40 15.96
C GLU A 20 -11.53 2.89 14.54
N ASN A 21 -10.79 3.99 14.43
CA ASN A 21 -10.40 4.64 13.20
C ASN A 21 -8.88 4.65 12.97
N HIS A 22 -8.06 4.24 13.93
CA HIS A 22 -6.60 4.23 13.81
C HIS A 22 -6.05 2.85 14.16
N MET A 23 -5.52 2.16 13.15
CA MET A 23 -4.91 0.85 13.28
C MET A 23 -3.41 0.96 13.00
N ILE A 24 -2.57 0.47 13.91
CA ILE A 24 -1.15 0.18 13.63
C ILE A 24 -0.93 -1.33 13.65
N SER A 25 -0.21 -1.84 12.66
CA SER A 25 0.16 -3.23 12.60
C SER A 25 1.62 -3.38 12.24
N VAL A 26 2.35 -4.22 12.97
CA VAL A 26 3.77 -4.48 12.71
C VAL A 26 3.93 -5.88 12.13
N ALA A 27 4.45 -6.01 10.93
CA ALA A 27 4.79 -7.31 10.36
C ALA A 27 6.28 -7.60 10.47
N LYS A 28 6.64 -8.87 10.64
CA LYS A 28 8.02 -9.31 10.86
C LYS A 28 8.67 -9.94 9.63
N ASP A 29 7.85 -10.37 8.68
CA ASP A 29 8.28 -11.04 7.46
C ASP A 29 7.31 -10.78 6.31
N ASP A 30 7.72 -11.21 5.11
CA ASP A 30 6.98 -11.02 3.86
C ASP A 30 5.56 -11.62 3.88
N GLU A 31 5.40 -12.80 4.47
CA GLU A 31 4.11 -13.51 4.48
C GLU A 31 3.12 -12.82 5.42
N GLU A 32 3.56 -12.47 6.63
CA GLU A 32 2.77 -11.72 7.58
C GLU A 32 2.38 -10.36 7.02
N TYR A 33 3.31 -9.68 6.35
CA TYR A 33 3.08 -8.37 5.76
C TYR A 33 1.97 -8.42 4.71
N LEU A 34 2.01 -9.37 3.77
CA LEU A 34 0.96 -9.51 2.76
C LEU A 34 -0.39 -9.96 3.32
N ARG A 35 -0.39 -10.83 4.34
CA ARG A 35 -1.65 -11.19 5.05
C ARG A 35 -2.28 -9.96 5.70
N LYS A 36 -1.47 -9.09 6.29
CA LYS A 36 -1.95 -7.83 6.89
C LYS A 36 -2.46 -6.85 5.84
N VAL A 37 -1.77 -6.72 4.71
CA VAL A 37 -2.27 -5.94 3.56
C VAL A 37 -3.65 -6.43 3.13
N ASP A 38 -3.82 -7.74 2.95
CA ASP A 38 -5.12 -8.32 2.54
C ASP A 38 -6.22 -8.04 3.56
N SER A 39 -5.91 -8.16 4.85
CA SER A 39 -6.84 -7.86 5.94
C SER A 39 -7.28 -6.39 5.92
N ILE A 40 -6.35 -5.46 5.76
CA ILE A 40 -6.63 -4.01 5.70
C ILE A 40 -7.53 -3.71 4.51
N VAL A 41 -7.12 -4.11 3.30
CA VAL A 41 -7.83 -3.72 2.08
C VAL A 41 -9.21 -4.37 1.97
N SER A 42 -9.41 -5.53 2.61
CA SER A 42 -10.71 -6.20 2.67
C SER A 42 -11.65 -5.62 3.74
N ALA A 43 -11.11 -4.91 4.72
CA ALA A 43 -11.85 -4.26 5.81
C ALA A 43 -12.21 -2.80 5.51
N LEU A 44 -11.83 -2.26 4.34
CA LEU A 44 -12.17 -0.91 3.95
C LEU A 44 -13.69 -0.72 3.95
N ASP A 45 -14.14 0.36 4.60
CA ASP A 45 -15.55 0.72 4.63
C ASP A 45 -16.02 1.12 3.21
N PRO A 46 -17.08 0.48 2.68
CA PRO A 46 -17.64 0.84 1.36
C PRO A 46 -18.09 2.30 1.24
N SER A 47 -18.28 3.02 2.35
CA SER A 47 -18.62 4.44 2.35
C SER A 47 -17.41 5.38 2.22
N ILE A 48 -16.18 4.87 2.05
CA ILE A 48 -14.99 5.69 1.87
C ILE A 48 -15.05 6.40 0.51
N ASP A 49 -15.00 7.73 0.54
CA ASP A 49 -15.01 8.56 -0.68
C ASP A 49 -13.65 8.60 -1.39
N LEU A 50 -12.55 8.39 -0.66
CA LEU A 50 -11.18 8.54 -1.15
C LEU A 50 -10.17 7.76 -0.28
N VAL A 51 -9.26 7.04 -0.92
CA VAL A 51 -8.06 6.48 -0.28
C VAL A 51 -6.85 7.39 -0.57
N LEU A 52 -6.16 7.79 0.49
CA LEU A 52 -4.85 8.45 0.43
C LEU A 52 -3.78 7.42 0.81
N TYR A 53 -3.03 6.93 -0.16
CA TYR A 53 -2.07 5.86 0.02
C TYR A 53 -0.63 6.38 0.10
N ASN A 54 -0.05 6.28 1.30
CA ASN A 54 1.33 6.68 1.59
C ASN A 54 2.30 5.52 1.25
N ALA A 55 2.75 5.43 0.00
CA ALA A 55 3.47 4.26 -0.52
C ALA A 55 4.98 4.32 -0.21
N GLY A 56 5.36 3.89 0.99
CA GLY A 56 6.76 3.83 1.48
C GLY A 56 7.46 2.52 1.13
N THR A 57 8.77 2.57 0.90
CA THR A 57 9.66 1.43 0.61
C THR A 57 10.67 1.16 1.73
N ASP A 58 10.58 1.92 2.81
CA ASP A 58 11.32 1.81 4.05
C ASP A 58 11.11 0.51 4.87
N PRO A 59 10.07 -0.33 4.64
CA PRO A 59 10.06 -1.69 5.16
C PRO A 59 11.23 -2.57 4.69
N TYR A 60 11.91 -2.20 3.60
CA TYR A 60 13.13 -2.88 3.16
C TYR A 60 14.31 -2.60 4.12
N PRO A 61 15.06 -3.62 4.57
CA PRO A 61 15.18 -4.95 3.96
C PRO A 61 14.37 -6.06 4.65
N THR A 62 13.70 -5.76 5.76
CA THR A 62 12.86 -6.74 6.48
C THR A 62 11.79 -7.32 5.56
N ILE A 63 11.21 -6.46 4.72
CA ILE A 63 10.27 -6.83 3.68
C ILE A 63 10.95 -6.72 2.31
N SER A 64 10.87 -7.77 1.50
CA SER A 64 11.55 -7.82 0.21
C SER A 64 10.93 -6.88 -0.82
N HIS A 65 11.70 -6.49 -1.83
CA HIS A 65 11.17 -5.70 -2.96
C HIS A 65 10.01 -6.40 -3.69
N ALA A 66 10.06 -7.73 -3.81
CA ALA A 66 8.99 -8.50 -4.44
C ALA A 66 7.68 -8.37 -3.65
N THR A 67 7.79 -8.40 -2.31
CA THR A 67 6.65 -8.24 -1.41
C THR A 67 6.12 -6.80 -1.42
N LEU A 68 7.00 -5.80 -1.47
CA LEU A 68 6.59 -4.41 -1.65
C LEU A 68 5.87 -4.21 -3.00
N GLU A 69 6.38 -4.77 -4.10
CA GLU A 69 5.72 -4.72 -5.41
C GLU A 69 4.34 -5.40 -5.38
N GLU A 70 4.23 -6.54 -4.69
CA GLU A 70 2.97 -7.26 -4.53
C GLU A 70 1.97 -6.50 -3.64
N ARG A 71 2.43 -5.77 -2.61
CA ARG A 71 1.60 -4.82 -1.85
C ARG A 71 0.99 -3.78 -2.78
N GLU A 72 1.79 -3.15 -3.65
CA GLU A 72 1.28 -2.15 -4.60
C GLU A 72 0.13 -2.72 -5.44
N ARG A 73 0.34 -3.92 -5.98
CA ARG A 73 -0.66 -4.60 -6.80
C ARG A 73 -1.96 -4.85 -6.02
N ARG A 74 -1.88 -5.27 -4.76
CA ARG A 74 -3.04 -5.58 -3.91
C ARG A 74 -3.81 -4.33 -3.51
N VAL A 75 -3.12 -3.28 -3.06
CA VAL A 75 -3.73 -2.01 -2.65
C VAL A 75 -4.47 -1.36 -3.82
N PHE A 76 -3.80 -1.17 -4.96
CA PHE A 76 -4.44 -0.56 -6.13
C PHE A 76 -5.58 -1.41 -6.68
N LYS A 77 -5.42 -2.75 -6.69
CA LYS A 77 -6.49 -3.65 -7.14
C LYS A 77 -7.72 -3.54 -6.23
N ALA A 78 -7.54 -3.55 -4.91
CA ALA A 78 -8.64 -3.46 -3.98
C ALA A 78 -9.43 -2.15 -4.14
N CYS A 79 -8.73 -1.01 -4.27
CA CYS A 79 -9.40 0.28 -4.52
C CYS A 79 -10.21 0.25 -5.82
N VAL A 80 -9.63 -0.31 -6.90
CA VAL A 80 -10.31 -0.44 -8.19
C VAL A 80 -11.52 -1.36 -8.13
N ASP A 81 -11.39 -2.53 -7.49
CA ASP A 81 -12.47 -3.52 -7.38
C ASP A 81 -13.64 -2.98 -6.56
N GLN A 82 -13.35 -2.20 -5.51
CA GLN A 82 -14.34 -1.55 -4.65
C GLN A 82 -14.89 -0.24 -5.24
N GLY A 83 -14.31 0.25 -6.35
CA GLY A 83 -14.75 1.50 -6.98
C GLY A 83 -14.33 2.77 -6.23
N ILE A 84 -13.37 2.67 -5.30
CA ILE A 84 -12.91 3.78 -4.45
C ILE A 84 -11.77 4.52 -5.17
N PRO A 85 -11.88 5.85 -5.38
CA PRO A 85 -10.77 6.66 -5.87
C PRO A 85 -9.54 6.52 -4.96
N CYS A 86 -8.36 6.33 -5.54
CA CYS A 86 -7.11 6.22 -4.81
C CYS A 86 -6.11 7.24 -5.34
N VAL A 87 -5.55 8.05 -4.44
CA VAL A 87 -4.41 8.93 -4.69
C VAL A 87 -3.24 8.42 -3.88
N PHE A 88 -2.04 8.39 -4.46
CA PHE A 88 -0.85 7.89 -3.77
C PHE A 88 0.31 8.88 -3.87
N VAL A 89 1.22 8.80 -2.90
CA VAL A 89 2.49 9.52 -2.89
C VAL A 89 3.63 8.53 -2.76
N LEU A 90 4.80 8.89 -3.29
CA LEU A 90 6.05 8.15 -3.04
C LEU A 90 6.58 8.60 -1.67
N ALA A 91 6.48 7.71 -0.68
CA ALA A 91 6.76 8.04 0.71
C ALA A 91 8.19 7.63 1.12
N GLY A 92 8.37 7.20 2.37
CA GLY A 92 9.65 6.77 2.93
C GLY A 92 10.41 5.75 2.07
N GLY A 93 11.72 5.70 2.27
CA GLY A 93 12.64 4.91 1.45
C GLY A 93 14.02 5.55 1.50
N TYR A 94 15.01 4.80 2.00
CA TYR A 94 16.27 5.42 2.43
C TYR A 94 17.48 4.62 1.96
N THR A 95 18.57 5.32 1.63
CA THR A 95 19.81 4.72 1.10
C THR A 95 20.73 4.12 2.16
N PHE A 96 20.34 4.16 3.44
CA PHE A 96 21.08 3.44 4.49
C PHE A 96 20.74 1.94 4.52
N SER A 97 19.59 1.54 3.98
CA SER A 97 19.16 0.14 3.93
C SER A 97 19.32 -0.51 2.55
N GLN A 98 19.51 0.29 1.49
CA GLN A 98 19.64 -0.16 0.10
C GLN A 98 20.42 0.85 -0.75
N ASP A 99 20.87 0.46 -1.94
CA ASP A 99 21.48 1.43 -2.86
C ASP A 99 20.43 2.31 -3.58
N MET A 100 20.88 3.40 -4.19
CA MET A 100 20.00 4.35 -4.89
C MET A 100 19.23 3.69 -6.05
N THR A 101 19.83 2.73 -6.74
CA THR A 101 19.19 2.05 -7.87
C THR A 101 18.02 1.18 -7.40
N SER A 102 18.22 0.43 -6.32
CA SER A 102 17.21 -0.39 -5.65
C SER A 102 16.06 0.48 -5.11
N LEU A 103 16.38 1.60 -4.47
CA LEU A 103 15.40 2.57 -3.97
C LEU A 103 14.52 3.13 -5.11
N VAL A 104 15.16 3.68 -6.15
CA VAL A 104 14.46 4.22 -7.31
C VAL A 104 13.62 3.15 -8.01
N THR A 105 14.15 1.94 -8.14
CA THR A 105 13.42 0.81 -8.74
C THR A 105 12.13 0.53 -7.97
N SER A 106 12.17 0.49 -6.64
CA SER A 106 10.98 0.25 -5.80
C SER A 106 9.89 1.31 -5.98
N HIS A 107 10.27 2.59 -6.05
CA HIS A 107 9.30 3.66 -6.33
C HIS A 107 8.77 3.61 -7.77
N ILE A 108 9.61 3.26 -8.75
CA ILE A 108 9.14 3.05 -10.14
C ILE A 108 8.13 1.90 -10.18
N LYS A 109 8.33 0.82 -9.43
CA LYS A 109 7.36 -0.29 -9.33
C LYS A 109 6.00 0.16 -8.79
N THR A 110 5.97 1.11 -7.85
CA THR A 110 4.73 1.74 -7.36
C THR A 110 3.97 2.42 -8.49
N ILE A 111 4.65 3.26 -9.28
CA ILE A 111 4.06 3.97 -10.44
C ILE A 111 3.61 2.98 -11.52
N GLN A 112 4.40 1.95 -11.79
CA GLN A 112 4.06 0.94 -12.79
C GLN A 112 2.81 0.13 -12.38
N ASN A 113 2.71 -0.28 -11.12
CA ASN A 113 1.56 -1.03 -10.62
C ASN A 113 0.27 -0.21 -10.64
N SER A 114 0.30 1.05 -10.22
CA SER A 114 -0.88 1.93 -10.30
C SER A 114 -1.39 2.06 -11.74
N ASN A 115 -0.49 2.33 -12.69
CA ASN A 115 -0.82 2.40 -14.12
C ASN A 115 -1.35 1.08 -14.68
N ASN A 116 -0.75 -0.05 -14.31
CA ASN A 116 -1.13 -1.37 -14.80
C ASN A 116 -2.54 -1.75 -14.33
N VAL A 117 -2.85 -1.53 -13.06
CA VAL A 117 -4.17 -1.84 -12.49
C VAL A 117 -5.24 -0.92 -13.10
N PHE A 118 -4.98 0.39 -13.18
CA PHE A 118 -5.91 1.36 -13.77
C PHE A 118 -6.23 1.04 -15.24
N ARG A 119 -5.21 0.72 -16.04
CA ARG A 119 -5.41 0.32 -17.45
C ARG A 119 -6.18 -0.98 -17.62
N ARG A 120 -6.02 -1.95 -16.71
CA ARG A 120 -6.81 -3.20 -16.72
C ARG A 120 -8.27 -2.93 -16.39
N CYS A 121 -8.55 -2.06 -15.43
CA CYS A 121 -9.91 -1.63 -15.10
C CYS A 121 -10.61 -0.99 -16.30
N ASN A 122 -9.99 0.00 -16.95
CA ASN A 122 -10.58 0.69 -18.09
C ASN A 122 -10.85 -0.27 -19.26
N ARG A 123 -9.94 -1.21 -19.54
CA ARG A 123 -10.16 -2.23 -20.58
C ARG A 123 -11.34 -3.15 -20.27
N ASN A 124 -11.56 -3.50 -19.00
CA ASN A 124 -12.69 -4.34 -18.60
C ASN A 124 -14.03 -3.57 -18.63
N ARG A 125 -14.02 -2.26 -18.35
CA ARG A 125 -15.22 -1.40 -18.46
C ARG A 125 -15.60 -1.02 -19.90
N CYS A 126 -14.67 -1.09 -20.86
CA CYS A 126 -14.93 -0.80 -22.28
C CYS A 126 -15.36 -2.03 -23.11
N LYS A 127 -15.59 -3.20 -22.50
CA LYS A 127 -16.20 -4.33 -23.21
C LYS A 127 -17.71 -4.12 -23.24
N ILE A 128 -18.20 -3.51 -24.33
CA ILE A 128 -19.62 -3.43 -24.71
C ILE A 128 -19.87 -4.46 -25.81
#